data_AF-M0A6L9-F1
#
_entry.id   AF-M0A6L9-F1
#
_cell.length_a   1.000
_cell.length_b   1.000
_cell.length_c   1.000
_cell.angle_alpha   90.00
_cell.angle_beta   90.00
_cell.angle_gamma   90.00
#
_symmetry.space_group_name_H-M   'P 1'
#
loop_
_entity.id
_entity.type
_entity.pdbx_description
1 polymer ?
#
loop_
_entity_poly.entity_id
_entity_poly.type
_entity_poly.pdbx_seq_one_letter_code
_entity_poly.pdbx_strand_id
1 'polypeptide(L)'
;MALTDSMSRIVTSVSTICLFIGGTLALAIVLALVLLPQPTLPLSSCTDVGYVGGPPGGFEYEGYSWLWLEYSPDGGVNRCGTPIVSIAAGLLVVGGVLFGIDRRTQ
;
A
#
# COMPACT_ATOMS: atom_id res chain seq x y z
N MET A 1 -32.80 -14.75 -13.39
CA MET A 1 -32.11 -13.92 -14.42
C MET A 1 -31.83 -12.50 -13.94
N ALA A 2 -32.78 -11.76 -13.35
CA ALA A 2 -32.52 -10.41 -12.83
C ALA A 2 -31.60 -10.35 -11.58
N LEU A 3 -31.65 -11.36 -10.70
CA LEU A 3 -30.86 -11.40 -9.47
C LEU A 3 -29.35 -11.62 -9.73
N THR A 4 -29.03 -12.47 -10.70
CA THR A 4 -27.65 -12.77 -11.15
C THR A 4 -27.01 -11.57 -11.84
N ASP A 5 -27.79 -10.81 -12.60
CA ASP A 5 -27.32 -9.64 -13.34
C ASP A 5 -27.00 -8.45 -12.40
N SER A 6 -27.82 -8.27 -11.35
CA SER A 6 -27.55 -7.29 -10.29
C SER A 6 -26.28 -7.63 -9.49
N MET A 7 -26.09 -8.92 -9.17
CA MET A 7 -24.95 -9.39 -8.38
C MET A 7 -23.63 -9.24 -9.15
N SER A 8 -23.59 -9.57 -10.44
CA SER A 8 -22.37 -9.40 -11.27
C SER A 8 -21.96 -7.92 -11.40
N ARG A 9 -22.92 -6.99 -11.50
CA ARG A 9 -22.64 -5.54 -11.50
C ARG A 9 -21.99 -5.07 -10.20
N ILE A 10 -22.45 -5.58 -9.06
CA ILE A 10 -21.87 -5.25 -7.75
C ILE A 10 -20.43 -5.78 -7.67
N VAL A 11 -20.20 -7.05 -8.03
CA VAL A 11 -18.87 -7.66 -7.98
C VAL A 11 -17.90 -6.92 -8.89
N THR A 12 -18.31 -6.60 -10.12
CA THR A 12 -17.51 -5.81 -11.07
C THR A 12 -17.16 -4.44 -10.50
N SER A 13 -18.13 -3.76 -9.89
CA SER A 13 -17.92 -2.43 -9.31
C SER A 13 -16.91 -2.48 -8.15
N VAL A 14 -17.10 -3.40 -7.20
CA VAL A 14 -16.19 -3.58 -6.06
C VAL A 14 -14.78 -3.94 -6.54
N SER A 15 -14.68 -4.89 -7.47
CA SER A 15 -13.42 -5.29 -8.09
C SER A 15 -12.68 -4.10 -8.70
N THR A 16 -13.38 -3.28 -9.50
CA THR A 16 -12.79 -2.12 -10.18
C THR A 16 -12.29 -1.09 -9.17
N ILE A 17 -13.08 -0.82 -8.12
CA ILE A 17 -12.70 0.11 -7.05
C ILE A 17 -11.45 -0.39 -6.32
N CYS A 18 -11.42 -1.67 -5.91
CA CYS A 18 -10.26 -2.26 -5.24
C CYS A 18 -9.00 -2.20 -6.10
N LEU A 19 -9.10 -2.56 -7.39
CA LEU A 19 -7.95 -2.49 -8.31
C LEU A 19 -7.46 -1.05 -8.52
N PHE A 20 -8.38 -0.10 -8.69
CA PHE A 20 -8.03 1.30 -8.90
C PHE A 20 -7.34 1.92 -7.67
N ILE A 21 -7.91 1.73 -6.48
CA ILE A 21 -7.32 2.25 -5.23
C ILE A 21 -6.00 1.53 -4.94
N GLY A 22 -5.96 0.20 -5.04
CA GLY A 22 -4.74 -0.57 -4.80
C GLY A 22 -3.61 -0.19 -5.75
N GLY A 23 -3.93 -0.01 -7.04
CA GLY A 23 -2.95 0.38 -8.06
C GLY A 23 -2.44 1.81 -7.89
N THR A 24 -3.33 2.76 -7.60
CA THR A 24 -2.92 4.15 -7.34
C THR A 24 -2.09 4.28 -6.08
N LEU A 25 -2.42 3.56 -5.00
CA LEU A 25 -1.60 3.51 -3.79
C LEU A 25 -0.21 2.90 -4.05
N ALA A 26 -0.15 1.76 -4.75
CA ALA A 26 1.12 1.13 -5.10
C ALA A 26 2.01 2.06 -5.93
N LEU A 27 1.44 2.73 -6.93
CA LEU A 27 2.15 3.72 -7.74
C LEU A 27 2.66 4.89 -6.90
N ALA A 28 1.82 5.46 -6.02
CA ALA A 28 2.19 6.57 -5.16
C ALA A 28 3.33 6.18 -4.19
N ILE A 29 3.29 4.97 -3.62
CA ILE A 29 4.36 4.45 -2.77
C ILE A 29 5.67 4.36 -3.56
N VAL A 30 5.66 3.77 -4.75
CA VAL A 30 6.86 3.65 -5.60
C VAL A 30 7.40 5.04 -5.96
N LEU A 31 6.55 5.98 -6.37
CA LEU A 31 6.98 7.34 -6.66
C LEU A 31 7.59 8.02 -5.43
N ALA A 32 6.99 7.86 -4.26
CA ALA A 32 7.52 8.42 -3.02
C ALA A 32 8.92 7.88 -2.72
N LEU A 33 9.11 6.56 -2.83
CA LEU A 33 10.41 5.92 -2.57
C LEU A 33 11.51 6.34 -3.56
N VAL A 34 11.15 6.68 -4.81
CA VAL A 34 12.12 7.07 -5.85
C VAL A 34 12.40 8.57 -5.86
N LEU A 35 11.37 9.40 -5.61
CA LEU A 35 11.46 10.85 -5.79
C LEU A 35 11.76 11.60 -4.50
N LEU A 36 11.44 11.05 -3.33
CA LEU A 36 11.65 11.72 -2.06
C LEU A 36 12.95 11.22 -1.41
N PRO A 37 13.82 12.14 -0.95
CA PRO A 37 15.07 11.76 -0.30
C PRO A 37 14.85 11.03 1.03
N GLN A 38 13.75 11.35 1.73
CA GLN A 38 13.38 10.77 3.03
C GLN A 38 11.87 10.51 3.06
N PRO A 39 11.40 9.45 2.38
CA PRO A 39 9.98 9.21 2.20
C PRO A 39 9.33 8.76 3.52
N THR A 40 8.49 9.61 4.11
CA THR A 40 7.53 9.18 5.13
C THR A 40 6.27 8.69 4.43
N LEU A 41 6.06 7.37 4.45
CA LEU A 41 4.89 6.75 3.85
C LEU A 41 3.60 7.15 4.60
N PRO A 42 2.44 7.16 3.94
CA PRO A 42 1.16 7.43 4.60
C PRO A 42 0.88 6.43 5.71
N LEU A 43 0.11 6.84 6.72
CA LEU A 43 -0.24 5.99 7.89
C LEU A 43 0.99 5.48 8.66
N SER A 44 2.15 6.12 8.49
CA SER A 44 3.34 5.76 9.25
C SER A 44 3.26 6.20 10.72
N SER A 45 3.76 5.36 11.61
CA SER A 45 4.13 5.72 12.98
C SER A 45 5.64 5.64 13.09
N CYS A 46 6.29 6.76 13.42
CA CYS A 46 7.74 6.86 13.49
C CYS A 46 8.21 7.21 14.90
N THR A 47 9.39 6.72 15.28
CA THR A 47 10.14 7.30 16.40
C THR A 47 10.54 8.73 16.02
N ASP A 48 10.52 9.65 16.98
CA ASP A 48 10.88 11.06 16.76
C ASP A 48 12.21 11.37 17.44
N VAL A 49 13.30 10.92 16.80
CA VAL A 49 14.67 11.15 17.27
C VAL A 49 15.23 12.34 16.50
N GLY A 50 15.34 13.48 17.19
CA GLY A 50 15.86 14.72 16.62
C GLY A 50 17.38 14.72 16.43
N TYR A 51 17.86 15.52 15.47
CA TYR A 51 19.28 15.69 15.16
C TYR A 51 19.77 17.13 15.32
N VAL A 52 21.07 17.29 15.59
CA VAL A 52 21.83 18.51 15.35
C VAL A 52 22.66 18.30 14.08
N GLY A 53 22.09 18.65 12.91
CA GLY A 53 22.65 18.38 11.57
C GLY A 53 21.66 17.64 10.66
N GLY A 54 21.90 17.64 9.34
CA GLY A 54 21.07 16.89 8.38
C GLY A 54 21.28 15.37 8.52
N PRO A 55 20.25 14.51 8.34
CA PRO A 55 20.40 13.08 8.57
C PRO A 55 21.36 12.46 7.53
N PRO A 56 22.31 11.61 7.94
CA PRO A 56 23.38 11.14 7.07
C PRO A 56 23.01 9.97 6.13
N GLY A 57 21.75 9.51 6.12
CA GLY A 57 21.34 8.29 5.41
C GLY A 57 20.11 8.42 4.52
N GLY A 58 19.84 7.36 3.75
CA GLY A 58 18.67 7.22 2.89
C GLY A 58 17.71 6.14 3.40
N PHE A 59 16.72 5.79 2.58
CA PHE A 59 15.72 4.79 2.94
C PHE A 59 16.35 3.41 3.20
N GLU A 60 16.03 2.81 4.34
CA GLU A 60 16.41 1.46 4.75
C GLU A 60 15.17 0.63 5.06
N TYR A 61 15.10 -0.56 4.48
CA TYR A 61 14.06 -1.53 4.81
C TYR A 61 14.49 -2.35 6.03
N GLU A 62 13.69 -2.35 7.10
CA GLU A 62 14.02 -3.02 8.36
C GLU A 62 13.29 -4.36 8.52
N GLY A 63 12.09 -4.51 7.96
CA GLY A 63 11.35 -5.76 8.07
C GLY A 63 9.85 -5.66 7.78
N TYR A 64 9.16 -6.78 8.01
CA TYR A 64 7.70 -6.86 7.95
C TYR A 64 7.19 -7.56 9.22
N SER A 65 6.28 -6.90 9.94
CA SER A 65 5.69 -7.43 11.18
C SER A 65 4.19 -7.14 11.20
N TRP A 66 3.34 -8.15 11.37
CA TRP A 66 1.88 -7.99 11.52
C TRP A 66 1.20 -7.07 10.49
N LEU A 67 1.59 -7.18 9.20
CA LEU A 67 1.13 -6.33 8.09
C LEU A 67 1.69 -4.90 8.06
N TRP A 68 2.60 -4.57 8.96
CA TRP A 68 3.33 -3.31 8.93
C TRP A 68 4.69 -3.51 8.26
N LEU A 69 4.98 -2.64 7.29
CA LEU A 69 6.32 -2.46 6.76
C LEU A 69 7.11 -1.64 7.78
N GLU A 70 8.20 -2.21 8.29
CA GLU A 70 9.17 -1.52 9.12
C GLU A 70 10.30 -1.01 8.24
N TYR A 71 10.61 0.29 8.35
CA TYR A 71 11.61 0.97 7.53
C TYR A 71 12.16 2.18 8.26
N SER A 72 13.35 2.62 7.88
CA SER A 72 13.90 3.91 8.29
C SER A 72 14.04 4.84 7.09
N PRO A 73 13.45 6.06 7.11
CA PRO A 73 13.57 6.99 5.99
C PRO A 73 14.94 7.67 5.90
N ASP A 74 15.77 7.58 6.95
CA ASP A 74 16.95 8.41 7.18
C ASP A 74 18.22 7.64 7.56
N GLY A 75 18.26 6.33 7.31
CA GLY A 75 19.45 5.49 7.50
C GLY A 75 19.61 4.92 8.92
N GLY A 76 18.51 4.51 9.53
CA GLY A 76 18.47 3.75 10.78
C GLY A 76 18.26 4.58 12.05
N VAL A 77 17.95 5.87 11.94
CA VAL A 77 17.76 6.72 13.13
C VAL A 77 16.30 6.85 13.51
N ASN A 78 15.45 7.23 12.57
CA ASN A 78 14.02 7.16 12.78
C ASN A 78 13.52 5.82 12.25
N ARG A 79 12.90 5.04 13.13
CA ARG A 79 12.22 3.79 12.75
C ARG A 79 10.75 4.08 12.56
N CYS A 80 10.25 3.76 11.37
CA CYS A 80 8.88 3.95 10.96
C CYS A 80 8.24 2.60 10.67
N GLY A 81 6.99 2.44 11.10
CA GLY A 81 6.12 1.36 10.66
C GLY A 81 4.98 1.93 9.83
N THR A 82 4.61 1.29 8.71
CA THR A 82 3.38 1.64 7.97
C THR A 82 2.58 0.42 7.50
N PRO A 83 1.24 0.44 7.57
CA PRO A 83 0.40 -0.61 7.00
C PRO A 83 0.07 -0.37 5.52
N ILE A 84 0.44 0.79 4.95
CA ILE A 84 -0.09 1.23 3.64
C ILE A 84 0.28 0.28 2.50
N VAL A 85 1.46 -0.35 2.56
CA VAL A 85 1.90 -1.31 1.54
C VAL A 85 1.05 -2.57 1.57
N SER A 86 0.73 -3.08 2.77
CA SER A 86 -0.17 -4.23 2.95
C SER A 86 -1.59 -3.90 2.52
N ILE A 87 -2.08 -2.68 2.78
CA ILE A 87 -3.39 -2.23 2.31
C ILE A 87 -3.42 -2.19 0.77
N ALA A 88 -2.41 -1.60 0.14
CA ALA A 88 -2.31 -1.53 -1.32
C ALA A 88 -2.29 -2.92 -1.95
N ALA A 89 -1.44 -3.82 -1.41
CA ALA A 89 -1.37 -5.21 -1.84
C ALA A 89 -2.69 -5.96 -1.63
N GLY A 90 -3.33 -5.79 -0.47
CA GLY A 90 -4.62 -6.41 -0.15
C GLY A 90 -5.73 -5.99 -1.12
N LEU A 91 -5.80 -4.70 -1.47
CA LEU A 91 -6.77 -4.18 -2.43
C LEU A 91 -6.53 -4.75 -3.84
N LEU A 92 -5.28 -4.87 -4.27
CA LEU A 92 -4.94 -5.50 -5.55
C LEU A 92 -5.33 -6.98 -5.58
N VAL A 93 -5.04 -7.72 -4.51
CA VAL A 93 -5.39 -9.14 -4.40
C VAL A 93 -6.90 -9.34 -4.39
N VAL A 94 -7.64 -8.61 -3.55
CA VAL A 94 -9.11 -8.71 -3.47
C VAL A 94 -9.73 -8.34 -4.81
N GLY A 95 -9.31 -7.22 -5.40
CA GLY A 95 -9.80 -6.79 -6.71
C GLY A 95 -9.54 -7.84 -7.79
N GLY A 96 -8.32 -8.39 -7.85
CA GLY A 96 -7.94 -9.41 -8.83
C GLY A 96 -8.70 -10.72 -8.67
N VAL A 97 -8.92 -11.16 -7.42
CA VAL A 97 -9.70 -12.38 -7.13
C VAL A 97 -11.16 -12.19 -7.53
N LEU A 98 -11.79 -11.08 -7.15
CA LEU A 98 -13.19 -10.80 -7.51
C LEU A 98 -13.37 -10.71 -9.02
N PHE A 99 -12.45 -10.03 -9.71
CA PHE A 99 -12.45 -9.96 -11.17
C PHE A 99 -12.34 -11.34 -11.83
N GLY A 100 -11.47 -12.19 -11.30
CA GLY A 100 -11.27 -13.54 -11.81
C GLY A 100 -12.47 -14.46 -11.58
N ILE A 101 -13.16 -14.32 -10.43
CA ILE A 101 -14.38 -15.08 -10.13
C ILE A 101 -15.52 -14.65 -11.06
N ASP A 102 -15.79 -13.35 -11.18
CA ASP A 102 -16.88 -12.83 -12.01
C ASP A 102 -16.76 -13.31 -13.47
N ARG A 103 -15.54 -13.30 -14.03
CA ARG A 103 -15.26 -13.81 -15.37
C ARG A 103 -15.47 -15.31 -15.57
N ARG A 104 -15.38 -16.12 -14.51
CA ARG A 104 -15.64 -17.57 -14.59
C ARG A 104 -17.11 -17.90 -14.45
N THR A 105 -17.90 -16.97 -13.93
CA THR A 105 -19.33 -17.17 -13.65
C THR A 105 -20.27 -16.55 -14.69
N GLN A 106 -19.74 -15.70 -15.58
CA GLN A 106 -20.40 -15.25 -16.81
C GLN A 106 -20.31 -16.31 -17.90
#